data_AF-A0A7Y1Y7L9-F1
#
_entry.id   AF-A0A7Y1Y7L9-F1
#
_cell.length_a   1.000
_cell.length_b   1.000
_cell.length_c   1.000
_cell.angle_alpha   90.00
_cell.angle_beta   90.00
_cell.angle_gamma   90.00
#
_symmetry.space_group_name_H-M   'P 1'
#
loop_
_entity.id
_entity.type
_entity.pdbx_description
1 polymer ?
#
loop_
_entity_poly.entity_id
_entity_poly.type
_entity_poly.pdbx_seq_one_letter_code
_entity_poly.pdbx_strand_id
1 'polypeptide(L)'
;MGHAYATYEAIYDRCRRGEVAPPAPVPTSPAEVSANLKAGLYFLNADVVGCGVVSPAAWTGQPHPHRFSVVIVVAHTRDRGADQPGEQWISGTRQRNADLRAAELATISASYIRKLGFDAIAHTPTATDLDLEAVALQAGVVEVRRGRLRVPYLPGGFALAAVSTDIELAPDAPLARRGPLSQLRTTLSPGWLFGRHGTRARIARLNGDHRPVHMGRYPMEKIKRVEEATTLILADEVPRVPKRAAWFERAGRGDLGKKFQNDRKVFAYKTPQAQSYGEQIRAMVPHQDGPVAGDVAAGTHDPGANSNALKALAYHLGGDMVGVCEAPGYAWFSHREDGTAIEPYHRNAVVILLDQGYETMEGASGDDWVSGAQSMRAYMRGAQITGIMAEHIRSLGWSARSQTNMDSDVLHIPLVLAAGLGEMSRIGELVLNPFVGPRFKSVVLTTDMPISADRPIDFGLQDFCGKCTKCARECPCGAISFGEKVMFNGYEIWKPDVEKCTKYRLGNLKGSACGRCMKTCPYNIEGVLAERIFLWSAIKLPFTRRWIATLDDRVGNGSINKVKKWWWDLEWKDGRTIEPAKGTNARELDMNGGRIADKQKIAIYPAAANPAP
;
A
#
# COMPACT_ATOMS: atom_id res chain seq x y z
N MET A 1 3.87 23.73 3.73
CA MET A 1 3.88 22.43 3.03
C MET A 1 3.70 22.51 1.52
N GLY A 2 2.99 23.51 0.95
CA GLY A 2 2.70 23.54 -0.51
C GLY A 2 3.90 23.29 -1.45
N HIS A 3 5.09 23.80 -1.16
CA HIS A 3 6.29 23.57 -1.97
C HIS A 3 6.68 22.08 -2.10
N ALA A 4 6.40 21.26 -1.07
CA ALA A 4 6.86 19.87 -1.00
C ALA A 4 6.22 18.95 -2.04
N TYR A 5 5.13 19.39 -2.68
CA TYR A 5 4.46 18.66 -3.75
C TYR A 5 5.16 18.82 -5.11
N ALA A 6 5.88 19.93 -5.33
CA ALA A 6 6.32 20.34 -6.66
C ALA A 6 7.20 19.30 -7.36
N THR A 7 8.14 18.70 -6.63
CA THR A 7 9.01 17.64 -7.16
C THR A 7 8.21 16.43 -7.64
N TYR A 8 7.20 16.01 -6.88
CA TYR A 8 6.39 14.84 -7.20
C TYR A 8 5.40 15.13 -8.34
N GLU A 9 4.83 16.34 -8.39
CA GLU A 9 4.03 16.80 -9.55
C GLU A 9 4.86 16.75 -10.84
N ALA A 10 6.10 17.28 -10.80
CA ALA A 10 7.00 17.26 -11.95
C ALA A 10 7.42 15.84 -12.37
N ILE A 11 7.54 14.90 -11.42
CA ILE A 11 7.77 13.48 -11.75
C ILE A 11 6.59 12.95 -12.57
N TYR A 12 5.35 13.16 -12.12
CA TYR A 12 4.18 12.66 -12.82
C TYR A 12 3.96 13.36 -14.17
N ASP A 13 4.13 14.68 -14.25
CA ASP A 13 3.95 15.42 -15.50
C ASP A 13 4.94 14.95 -16.58
N ARG A 14 6.17 14.59 -16.21
CA ARG A 14 7.15 13.98 -17.14
C ARG A 14 6.74 12.58 -17.62
N CYS A 15 5.93 11.86 -16.85
CA CYS A 15 5.48 10.50 -17.18
C CYS A 15 4.12 10.45 -17.90
N ARG A 16 3.55 11.61 -18.28
CA ARG A 16 2.26 11.68 -18.98
C ARG A 16 2.24 10.88 -20.27
N ARG A 17 3.33 10.96 -21.04
CA ARG A 17 3.55 10.25 -22.30
C ARG A 17 4.68 9.24 -22.13
N GLY A 18 4.81 8.29 -23.05
CA GLY A 18 5.89 7.30 -23.04
C GLY A 18 5.78 6.33 -24.20
N GLU A 19 6.70 5.39 -24.26
CA GLU A 19 6.73 4.38 -25.32
C GLU A 19 5.54 3.41 -25.21
N VAL A 20 5.02 3.02 -26.37
CA VAL A 20 3.96 2.02 -26.52
C VAL A 20 4.62 0.66 -26.81
N ALA A 21 4.28 -0.35 -26.02
CA ALA A 21 4.79 -1.71 -26.19
C ALA A 21 4.15 -2.39 -27.42
N PRO A 22 4.67 -3.52 -27.89
CA PRO A 22 3.96 -4.35 -28.85
C PRO A 22 2.58 -4.79 -28.31
N PRO A 23 1.58 -5.03 -29.19
CA PRO A 23 0.23 -5.42 -28.79
C PRO A 23 0.20 -6.63 -27.85
N ALA A 24 -0.56 -6.49 -26.75
CA ALA A 24 -0.73 -7.53 -25.74
C ALA A 24 -1.95 -8.42 -26.01
N PRO A 25 -1.98 -9.66 -25.47
CA PRO A 25 -3.15 -10.55 -25.55
C PRO A 25 -4.22 -10.12 -24.54
N VAL A 26 -4.85 -8.98 -24.79
CA VAL A 26 -5.97 -8.47 -23.97
C VAL A 26 -7.32 -8.84 -24.57
N PRO A 27 -8.38 -8.93 -23.74
CA PRO A 27 -9.74 -9.14 -24.25
C PRO A 27 -10.16 -8.05 -25.23
N THR A 28 -10.93 -8.43 -26.25
CA THR A 28 -11.49 -7.50 -27.25
C THR A 28 -12.81 -6.87 -26.83
N SER A 29 -13.42 -7.33 -25.74
CA SER A 29 -14.69 -6.80 -25.23
C SER A 29 -14.49 -5.42 -24.58
N PRO A 30 -15.05 -4.33 -25.12
CA PRO A 30 -14.85 -2.99 -24.55
C PRO A 30 -15.39 -2.86 -23.12
N ALA A 31 -16.43 -3.63 -22.78
CA ALA A 31 -17.00 -3.69 -21.43
C ALA A 31 -16.03 -4.33 -20.43
N GLU A 32 -15.32 -5.39 -20.83
CA GLU A 32 -14.33 -6.06 -19.99
C GLU A 32 -13.09 -5.18 -19.78
N VAL A 33 -12.61 -4.53 -20.84
CA VAL A 33 -11.51 -3.56 -20.75
C VAL A 33 -11.88 -2.42 -19.80
N SER A 34 -13.08 -1.86 -19.93
CA SER A 34 -13.55 -0.77 -19.06
C SER A 34 -13.65 -1.21 -17.60
N ALA A 35 -14.15 -2.43 -17.35
CA ALA A 35 -14.22 -2.99 -16.00
C ALA A 35 -12.81 -3.18 -15.40
N ASN A 36 -11.85 -3.67 -16.18
CA ASN A 36 -10.48 -3.85 -15.74
C ASN A 36 -9.80 -2.53 -15.38
N LEU A 37 -9.90 -1.51 -16.25
CA LEU A 37 -9.28 -0.19 -16.01
C LEU A 37 -9.91 0.52 -14.80
N LYS A 38 -11.23 0.45 -14.65
CA LYS A 38 -11.93 0.96 -13.46
C LYS A 38 -11.45 0.25 -12.20
N ALA A 39 -11.42 -1.08 -12.19
CA ALA A 39 -10.98 -1.86 -11.04
C ALA A 39 -9.52 -1.57 -10.67
N GLY A 40 -8.63 -1.42 -11.66
CA GLY A 40 -7.24 -1.03 -11.45
C GLY A 40 -7.10 0.35 -10.80
N LEU A 41 -7.92 1.32 -11.20
CA LEU A 41 -7.94 2.66 -10.60
C LEU A 41 -8.53 2.65 -9.18
N TYR A 42 -9.58 1.87 -8.91
CA TYR A 42 -10.08 1.67 -7.55
C TYR A 42 -9.05 0.98 -6.66
N PHE A 43 -8.31 0.00 -7.18
CA PHE A 43 -7.18 -0.63 -6.49
C PHE A 43 -6.06 0.38 -6.12
N LEU A 44 -5.89 1.43 -6.91
CA LEU A 44 -4.99 2.56 -6.65
C LEU A 44 -5.62 3.67 -5.77
N ASN A 45 -6.81 3.41 -5.22
CA ASN A 45 -7.62 4.30 -4.37
C ASN A 45 -8.17 5.55 -5.09
N ALA A 46 -8.67 5.41 -6.32
CA ALA A 46 -9.59 6.41 -6.88
C ALA A 46 -10.90 6.44 -6.09
N ASP A 47 -11.52 7.61 -5.92
CA ASP A 47 -12.83 7.71 -5.25
C ASP A 47 -13.98 7.43 -6.23
N VAL A 48 -13.88 7.91 -7.48
CA VAL A 48 -14.81 7.62 -8.57
C VAL A 48 -14.04 7.49 -9.88
N VAL A 49 -14.45 6.53 -10.72
CA VAL A 49 -13.89 6.32 -12.06
C VAL A 49 -15.03 6.18 -13.07
N GLY A 50 -14.88 6.81 -14.23
CA GLY A 50 -15.79 6.67 -15.36
C GLY A 50 -15.03 6.54 -16.69
N CYS A 51 -15.62 5.87 -17.66
CA CYS A 51 -15.13 5.81 -19.03
C CYS A 51 -16.01 6.70 -19.92
N GLY A 52 -15.42 7.43 -20.85
CA GLY A 52 -16.15 8.34 -21.74
C GLY A 52 -15.60 8.35 -23.16
N VAL A 53 -16.34 8.94 -24.08
CA VAL A 53 -15.84 9.29 -25.41
C VAL A 53 -15.15 10.65 -25.33
N VAL A 54 -14.04 10.84 -26.03
CA VAL A 54 -13.41 12.16 -26.17
C VAL A 54 -14.01 12.83 -27.41
N SER A 55 -14.92 13.78 -27.21
CA SER A 55 -15.44 14.58 -28.32
C SER A 55 -14.37 15.52 -28.89
N PRO A 56 -14.40 15.86 -30.19
CA PRO A 56 -13.45 16.83 -30.77
C PRO A 56 -13.39 18.16 -30.02
N ALA A 57 -14.53 18.64 -29.48
CA ALA A 57 -14.62 19.88 -28.71
C ALA A 57 -14.00 19.80 -27.30
N ALA A 58 -13.66 18.60 -26.81
CA ALA A 58 -13.04 18.44 -25.51
C ALA A 58 -11.52 18.63 -25.55
N TRP A 59 -10.90 18.70 -26.74
CA TRP A 59 -9.49 19.02 -26.88
C TRP A 59 -9.27 20.53 -26.72
N THR A 60 -8.49 20.90 -25.70
CA THR A 60 -8.08 22.29 -25.43
C THR A 60 -6.67 22.57 -25.92
N GLY A 61 -5.85 21.52 -26.05
CA GLY A 61 -4.50 21.55 -26.61
C GLY A 61 -4.42 20.87 -27.96
N GLN A 62 -3.27 20.22 -28.24
CA GLN A 62 -3.09 19.44 -29.47
C GLN A 62 -4.04 18.23 -29.47
N PRO A 63 -4.91 18.08 -30.48
CA PRO A 63 -5.74 16.88 -30.60
C PRO A 63 -4.90 15.64 -30.88
N HIS A 64 -5.30 14.53 -30.28
CA HIS A 64 -4.71 13.20 -30.51
C HIS A 64 -5.77 12.26 -31.11
N PRO A 65 -5.37 11.21 -31.84
CA PRO A 65 -6.29 10.20 -32.39
C PRO A 65 -6.87 9.27 -31.29
N HIS A 66 -7.16 9.81 -30.11
CA HIS A 66 -7.74 9.11 -28.97
C HIS A 66 -9.24 9.34 -28.95
N ARG A 67 -10.01 8.26 -29.04
CA ARG A 67 -11.48 8.29 -29.03
C ARG A 67 -12.05 8.11 -27.64
N PHE A 68 -11.29 7.52 -26.71
CA PHE A 68 -11.79 7.15 -25.39
C PHE A 68 -11.02 7.84 -24.27
N SER A 69 -11.70 8.03 -23.15
CA SER A 69 -11.09 8.53 -21.91
C SER A 69 -11.47 7.68 -20.72
N VAL A 70 -10.54 7.56 -19.78
CA VAL A 70 -10.79 7.08 -18.41
C VAL A 70 -10.63 8.26 -17.48
N VAL A 71 -11.73 8.72 -16.89
CA VAL A 71 -11.78 9.86 -15.97
C VAL A 71 -11.63 9.39 -14.53
N ILE A 72 -10.79 10.10 -13.79
CA ILE A 72 -10.40 9.79 -12.42
C ILE A 72 -10.82 10.95 -11.52
N VAL A 73 -11.52 10.63 -10.44
CA VAL A 73 -11.89 11.57 -9.38
C VAL A 73 -11.17 11.16 -8.10
N VAL A 74 -10.52 12.14 -7.47
CA VAL A 74 -9.95 12.00 -6.12
C VAL A 74 -10.57 13.03 -5.20
N ALA A 75 -11.15 12.58 -4.08
CA ALA A 75 -11.74 13.44 -3.07
C ALA A 75 -10.67 14.19 -2.27
N HIS A 76 -11.02 15.38 -1.80
CA HIS A 76 -10.25 16.02 -0.75
C HIS A 76 -10.20 15.15 0.49
N THR A 77 -9.07 15.20 1.18
CA THR A 77 -8.93 14.63 2.52
C THR A 77 -9.89 15.29 3.48
N ARG A 78 -10.31 14.54 4.49
CA ARG A 78 -11.25 15.01 5.53
C ARG A 78 -10.77 16.32 6.16
N ASP A 79 -11.68 17.28 6.24
CA ASP A 79 -11.52 18.51 7.02
C ASP A 79 -12.34 18.38 8.31
N ARG A 80 -11.68 18.62 9.45
CA ARG A 80 -12.27 18.49 10.79
C ARG A 80 -12.22 19.82 11.57
N GLY A 81 -11.89 20.92 10.92
CA GLY A 81 -11.73 22.24 11.54
C GLY A 81 -10.27 22.65 11.70
N ALA A 82 -10.02 23.96 11.77
CA ALA A 82 -8.68 24.56 11.82
C ALA A 82 -7.96 24.37 13.18
N ASP A 83 -8.68 23.91 14.20
CA ASP A 83 -8.17 23.62 15.55
C ASP A 83 -7.50 22.23 15.65
N GLN A 84 -7.56 21.43 14.60
CA GLN A 84 -7.02 20.08 14.59
C GLN A 84 -5.48 20.07 14.52
N PRO A 85 -4.81 19.13 15.19
CA PRO A 85 -3.36 19.00 15.09
C PRO A 85 -2.89 18.84 13.63
N GLY A 86 -1.88 19.62 13.25
CA GLY A 86 -1.28 19.61 11.91
C GLY A 86 -1.98 20.47 10.86
N GLU A 87 -3.11 21.13 11.18
CA GLU A 87 -3.78 22.01 10.22
C GLU A 87 -2.93 23.23 9.84
N GLN A 88 -1.98 23.65 10.67
CA GLN A 88 -1.00 24.68 10.27
C GLN A 88 -0.17 24.28 9.04
N TRP A 89 -0.07 22.98 8.74
CA TRP A 89 0.67 22.44 7.59
C TRP A 89 -0.27 22.03 6.44
N ILE A 90 -1.47 21.54 6.77
CA ILE A 90 -2.44 20.94 5.83
C ILE A 90 -3.43 21.97 5.26
N SER A 91 -3.77 23.00 6.02
CA SER A 91 -4.71 24.01 5.56
C SER A 91 -4.19 24.69 4.29
N GLY A 92 -5.07 24.81 3.29
CA GLY A 92 -4.72 25.33 1.96
C GLY A 92 -4.05 24.33 1.00
N THR A 93 -3.68 23.11 1.42
CA THR A 93 -3.02 22.13 0.52
C THR A 93 -3.94 21.03 0.01
N ARG A 94 -5.19 20.93 0.50
CA ARG A 94 -6.13 19.85 0.16
C ARG A 94 -6.39 19.65 -1.33
N GLN A 95 -6.54 20.74 -2.08
CA GLN A 95 -6.69 20.67 -3.54
C GLN A 95 -5.43 20.09 -4.17
N ARG A 96 -4.27 20.67 -3.87
CA ARG A 96 -2.97 20.23 -4.40
C ARG A 96 -2.65 18.76 -4.07
N ASN A 97 -3.03 18.31 -2.87
CA ASN A 97 -2.91 16.90 -2.48
C ASN A 97 -3.79 15.98 -3.34
N ALA A 98 -5.05 16.36 -3.57
CA ALA A 98 -5.94 15.62 -4.45
C ALA A 98 -5.46 15.66 -5.91
N ASP A 99 -4.89 16.79 -6.34
CA ASP A 99 -4.35 16.97 -7.69
C ASP A 99 -3.15 16.06 -7.95
N LEU A 100 -2.17 16.06 -7.03
CA LEU A 100 -1.02 15.17 -7.09
C LEU A 100 -1.46 13.71 -7.16
N ARG A 101 -2.43 13.34 -6.31
CA ARG A 101 -2.99 12.00 -6.29
C ARG A 101 -3.62 11.65 -7.63
N ALA A 102 -4.45 12.52 -8.20
CA ALA A 102 -5.09 12.31 -9.50
C ALA A 102 -4.05 12.17 -10.63
N ALA A 103 -2.98 12.98 -10.59
CA ALA A 103 -1.86 12.89 -11.52
C ALA A 103 -1.12 11.54 -11.43
N GLU A 104 -0.87 11.03 -10.22
CA GLU A 104 -0.27 9.70 -10.05
C GLU A 104 -1.16 8.61 -10.68
N LEU A 105 -2.46 8.61 -10.38
CA LEU A 105 -3.37 7.61 -10.92
C LEU A 105 -3.43 7.64 -12.45
N ALA A 106 -3.50 8.84 -13.04
CA ALA A 106 -3.57 9.00 -14.49
C ALA A 106 -2.28 8.53 -15.17
N THR A 107 -1.11 8.91 -14.65
CA THR A 107 0.19 8.55 -15.23
C THR A 107 0.49 7.06 -15.15
N ILE A 108 0.14 6.44 -14.02
CA ILE A 108 0.28 5.00 -13.84
C ILE A 108 -0.66 4.23 -14.77
N SER A 109 -1.93 4.66 -14.88
CA SER A 109 -2.90 4.02 -15.76
C SER A 109 -2.56 4.20 -17.24
N ALA A 110 -2.07 5.36 -17.66
CA ALA A 110 -1.56 5.58 -19.01
C ALA A 110 -0.34 4.70 -19.30
N SER A 111 0.62 4.60 -18.36
CA SER A 111 1.76 3.68 -18.47
C SER A 111 1.32 2.22 -18.58
N TYR A 112 0.28 1.82 -17.84
CA TYR A 112 -0.29 0.48 -17.91
C TYR A 112 -0.86 0.19 -19.30
N ILE A 113 -1.70 1.08 -19.82
CA ILE A 113 -2.32 0.95 -21.16
C ILE A 113 -1.26 0.88 -22.27
N ARG A 114 -0.22 1.72 -22.19
CA ARG A 114 0.92 1.65 -23.13
C ARG A 114 1.67 0.33 -23.09
N LYS A 115 1.76 -0.30 -21.92
CA LYS A 115 2.34 -1.66 -21.77
C LYS A 115 1.43 -2.77 -22.31
N LEU A 116 0.15 -2.49 -22.51
CA LEU A 116 -0.75 -3.37 -23.25
C LEU A 116 -0.67 -3.16 -24.78
N GLY A 117 0.08 -2.16 -25.22
CA GLY A 117 0.33 -1.87 -26.63
C GLY A 117 -0.67 -0.92 -27.30
N PHE A 118 -1.29 -0.06 -26.50
CA PHE A 118 -2.23 0.97 -26.93
C PHE A 118 -1.67 2.36 -26.61
N ASP A 119 -1.85 3.34 -27.50
CA ASP A 119 -1.44 4.70 -27.19
C ASP A 119 -2.31 5.27 -26.07
N ALA A 120 -1.67 5.96 -25.13
CA ALA A 120 -2.34 6.56 -24.00
C ALA A 120 -1.55 7.73 -23.42
N ILE A 121 -2.27 8.82 -23.14
CA ILE A 121 -1.73 10.05 -22.55
C ILE A 121 -2.45 10.33 -21.24
N ALA A 122 -1.68 10.56 -20.18
CA ALA A 122 -2.24 11.08 -18.94
C ALA A 122 -2.44 12.60 -19.03
N HIS A 123 -3.59 13.05 -18.54
CA HIS A 123 -4.00 14.44 -18.42
C HIS A 123 -4.10 14.75 -16.93
N THR A 124 -3.13 15.52 -16.43
CA THR A 124 -3.02 15.88 -15.02
C THR A 124 -3.66 17.26 -14.79
N PRO A 125 -3.97 17.63 -13.53
CA PRO A 125 -4.48 18.97 -13.22
C PRO A 125 -3.54 20.11 -13.65
N THR A 126 -2.22 19.86 -13.63
CA THR A 126 -1.18 20.84 -13.98
C THR A 126 -0.79 20.82 -15.45
N ALA A 127 -1.08 19.73 -16.18
CA ALA A 127 -0.70 19.59 -17.57
C ALA A 127 -1.69 18.70 -18.33
N THR A 128 -2.51 19.31 -19.19
CA THR A 128 -3.58 18.64 -19.93
C THR A 128 -3.80 19.26 -21.30
N ASP A 129 -4.11 18.41 -22.29
CA ASP A 129 -4.62 18.80 -23.61
C ASP A 129 -6.15 18.63 -23.72
N LEU A 130 -6.83 18.31 -22.62
CA LEU A 130 -8.28 18.08 -22.51
C LEU A 130 -8.94 19.06 -21.54
N ASP A 131 -10.18 19.43 -21.86
CA ASP A 131 -11.14 19.95 -20.89
C ASP A 131 -11.58 18.80 -19.96
N LEU A 132 -10.94 18.73 -18.79
CA LEU A 132 -11.19 17.70 -17.78
C LEU A 132 -12.62 17.75 -17.24
N GLU A 133 -13.24 18.93 -17.17
CA GLU A 133 -14.61 19.07 -16.70
C GLU A 133 -15.61 18.50 -17.72
N ALA A 134 -15.40 18.80 -19.01
CA ALA A 134 -16.24 18.31 -20.09
C ALA A 134 -16.22 16.77 -20.19
N VAL A 135 -15.02 16.17 -20.17
CA VAL A 135 -14.91 14.70 -20.23
C VAL A 135 -15.47 14.04 -18.96
N ALA A 136 -15.34 14.67 -17.79
CA ALA A 136 -15.91 14.18 -16.55
C ALA A 136 -17.45 14.20 -16.55
N LEU A 137 -18.06 15.24 -17.15
CA LEU A 137 -19.51 15.29 -17.35
C LEU A 137 -19.98 14.20 -18.30
N GLN A 138 -19.26 13.98 -19.41
CA GLN A 138 -19.57 12.93 -20.39
C GLN A 138 -19.43 11.53 -19.80
N ALA A 139 -18.40 11.28 -18.98
CA ALA A 139 -18.17 10.00 -18.30
C ALA A 139 -19.11 9.76 -17.10
N GLY A 140 -20.01 10.70 -16.78
CA GLY A 140 -21.02 10.52 -15.74
C GLY A 140 -20.47 10.48 -14.31
N VAL A 141 -19.31 11.09 -14.05
CA VAL A 141 -18.71 11.12 -12.70
C VAL A 141 -19.00 12.40 -11.93
N VAL A 142 -19.38 13.47 -12.63
CA VAL A 142 -19.73 14.78 -12.05
C VAL A 142 -21.07 15.30 -12.59
N GLU A 143 -21.70 16.20 -11.84
CA GLU A 143 -22.86 16.99 -12.29
C GLU A 143 -22.63 18.49 -12.03
N VAL A 144 -23.25 19.36 -12.83
CA VAL A 144 -23.28 20.80 -12.56
C VAL A 144 -24.50 21.15 -11.70
N ARG A 145 -24.27 21.80 -10.56
CA ARG A 145 -25.32 22.33 -9.68
C ARG A 145 -25.01 23.76 -9.30
N ARG A 146 -25.91 24.68 -9.66
CA ARG A 146 -25.77 26.13 -9.41
C ARG A 146 -24.42 26.67 -9.91
N GLY A 147 -24.04 26.30 -11.13
CA GLY A 147 -22.79 26.73 -11.76
C GLY A 147 -21.50 26.13 -11.19
N ARG A 148 -21.58 25.08 -10.35
CA ARG A 148 -20.42 24.39 -9.78
C ARG A 148 -20.48 22.90 -10.03
N LEU A 149 -19.35 22.29 -10.36
CA LEU A 149 -19.24 20.84 -10.42
C LEU A 149 -19.40 20.21 -9.03
N ARG A 150 -20.00 19.03 -9.01
CA ARG A 150 -20.17 18.18 -7.83
C ARG A 150 -20.04 16.73 -8.21
N VAL A 151 -19.43 15.95 -7.33
CA VAL A 151 -19.42 14.48 -7.43
C VAL A 151 -20.55 13.96 -6.54
N PRO A 152 -21.47 13.13 -7.05
CA PRO A 152 -22.45 12.46 -6.20
C PRO A 152 -21.76 11.69 -5.06
N TYR A 153 -22.38 11.64 -3.89
CA TYR A 153 -21.89 10.90 -2.71
C TYR A 153 -20.60 11.45 -2.05
N LEU A 154 -19.91 12.42 -2.66
CA LEU A 154 -18.75 13.08 -2.06
C LEU A 154 -19.13 14.52 -1.64
N PRO A 155 -19.15 14.84 -0.33
CA PRO A 155 -19.57 16.16 0.13
C PRO A 155 -18.49 17.24 0.05
N GLY A 156 -17.22 16.85 -0.15
CA GLY A 156 -16.07 17.76 -0.19
C GLY A 156 -15.67 18.20 -1.60
N GLY A 157 -14.56 18.92 -1.69
CA GLY A 157 -13.90 19.19 -2.97
C GLY A 157 -13.24 17.92 -3.53
N PHE A 158 -12.76 18.02 -4.77
CA PHE A 158 -12.14 16.91 -5.48
C PHE A 158 -11.15 17.44 -6.53
N ALA A 159 -10.34 16.54 -7.05
CA ALA A 159 -9.51 16.75 -8.23
C ALA A 159 -9.97 15.85 -9.37
N LEU A 160 -9.71 16.30 -10.60
CA LEU A 160 -9.95 15.54 -11.82
C LEU A 160 -8.64 15.26 -12.53
N ALA A 161 -8.49 14.05 -13.05
CA ALA A 161 -7.50 13.72 -14.05
C ALA A 161 -8.13 12.77 -15.07
N ALA A 162 -7.51 12.59 -16.22
CA ALA A 162 -7.99 11.65 -17.23
C ALA A 162 -6.84 10.93 -17.92
N VAL A 163 -7.14 9.79 -18.53
CA VAL A 163 -6.27 9.14 -19.51
C VAL A 163 -7.03 9.12 -20.83
N SER A 164 -6.49 9.74 -21.88
CA SER A 164 -6.99 9.56 -23.25
C SER A 164 -6.25 8.42 -23.92
N THR A 165 -6.93 7.64 -24.75
CA THR A 165 -6.35 6.42 -25.35
C THR A 165 -7.07 5.96 -26.61
N ASP A 166 -6.39 5.15 -27.41
CA ASP A 166 -6.93 4.43 -28.57
C ASP A 166 -7.48 3.03 -28.23
N ILE A 167 -7.27 2.49 -27.02
CA ILE A 167 -7.91 1.23 -26.61
C ILE A 167 -9.42 1.41 -26.54
N GLU A 168 -10.17 0.46 -27.12
CA GLU A 168 -11.62 0.55 -27.17
C GLU A 168 -12.27 0.30 -25.79
N LEU A 169 -13.11 1.24 -25.35
CA LEU A 169 -13.81 1.21 -24.07
C LEU A 169 -15.33 1.25 -24.27
N ALA A 170 -16.07 0.66 -23.34
CA ALA A 170 -17.51 0.88 -23.18
C ALA A 170 -17.72 2.17 -22.35
N PRO A 171 -18.25 3.26 -22.94
CA PRO A 171 -18.47 4.51 -22.22
C PRO A 171 -19.59 4.36 -21.18
N ASP A 172 -19.46 5.05 -20.06
CA ASP A 172 -20.54 5.26 -19.10
C ASP A 172 -21.51 6.34 -19.60
N ALA A 173 -22.72 6.29 -19.08
CA ALA A 173 -23.73 7.30 -19.37
C ALA A 173 -23.56 8.55 -18.48
N PRO A 174 -23.79 9.76 -19.01
CA PRO A 174 -23.84 10.98 -18.21
C PRO A 174 -24.88 10.92 -17.09
N LEU A 175 -24.64 11.65 -16.01
CA LEU A 175 -25.59 11.75 -14.90
C LEU A 175 -26.84 12.54 -15.31
N ALA A 176 -28.01 11.95 -15.12
CA ALA A 176 -29.28 12.65 -15.29
C ALA A 176 -29.45 13.75 -14.24
N ARG A 177 -30.14 14.85 -14.61
CA ARG A 177 -30.57 15.86 -13.64
C ARG A 177 -31.49 15.22 -12.59
N ARG A 178 -31.09 15.31 -11.32
CA ARG A 178 -31.89 14.80 -10.19
C ARG A 178 -32.79 15.87 -9.59
N GLY A 179 -34.09 15.61 -9.51
CA GLY A 179 -35.03 16.36 -8.66
C GLY A 179 -35.03 15.81 -7.22
N PRO A 180 -35.82 16.42 -6.31
CA PRO A 180 -35.85 16.02 -4.90
C PRO A 180 -36.21 14.54 -4.67
N LEU A 181 -37.21 14.03 -5.39
CA LEU A 181 -37.65 12.63 -5.27
C LEU A 181 -36.58 11.63 -5.71
N SER A 182 -35.82 11.93 -6.77
CA SER A 182 -34.76 11.02 -7.22
C SER A 182 -33.53 11.05 -6.30
N GLN A 183 -33.27 12.16 -5.61
CA GLN A 183 -32.24 12.21 -4.57
C GLN A 183 -32.58 11.28 -3.39
N LEU A 184 -33.84 11.27 -2.92
CA LEU A 184 -34.29 10.36 -1.87
C LEU A 184 -34.15 8.88 -2.24
N ARG A 185 -34.17 8.54 -3.53
CA ARG A 185 -33.94 7.18 -4.03
C ARG A 185 -32.48 6.85 -4.30
N THR A 186 -31.59 7.85 -4.33
CA THR A 186 -30.17 7.69 -4.69
C THR A 186 -29.24 8.27 -3.62
N THR A 187 -28.84 9.54 -3.77
CA THR A 187 -27.86 10.25 -2.94
C THR A 187 -28.36 10.65 -1.55
N LEU A 188 -29.58 10.30 -1.18
CA LEU A 188 -30.13 10.43 0.18
C LEU A 188 -30.87 9.14 0.60
N SER A 189 -30.67 8.04 -0.13
CA SER A 189 -31.36 6.79 0.13
C SER A 189 -30.93 6.14 1.44
N PRO A 190 -31.83 5.41 2.13
CA PRO A 190 -31.45 4.55 3.26
C PRO A 190 -30.33 3.57 2.90
N GLY A 191 -30.29 3.11 1.64
CA GLY A 191 -29.23 2.25 1.13
C GLY A 191 -27.85 2.89 1.28
N TRP A 192 -27.67 4.14 0.84
CA TRP A 192 -26.40 4.84 0.98
C TRP A 192 -26.12 5.29 2.43
N LEU A 193 -27.16 5.65 3.19
CA LEU A 193 -26.99 6.04 4.60
C LEU A 193 -26.26 4.96 5.41
N PHE A 194 -26.59 3.70 5.17
CA PHE A 194 -26.06 2.54 5.91
C PHE A 194 -25.08 1.66 5.11
N GLY A 195 -24.74 2.02 3.88
CA GLY A 195 -23.76 1.26 3.08
C GLY A 195 -24.29 -0.10 2.56
N ARG A 196 -25.54 -0.16 2.11
CA ARG A 196 -26.16 -1.37 1.56
C ARG A 196 -25.31 -1.94 0.42
N HIS A 197 -25.23 -3.27 0.34
CA HIS A 197 -24.40 -4.03 -0.62
C HIS A 197 -22.88 -3.85 -0.45
N GLY A 198 -22.41 -3.51 0.75
CA GLY A 198 -20.98 -3.38 1.04
C GLY A 198 -20.37 -2.07 0.53
N THR A 199 -21.21 -1.03 0.34
CA THR A 199 -20.75 0.30 -0.07
C THR A 199 -20.39 1.16 1.12
N ARG A 200 -19.57 2.20 0.90
CA ARG A 200 -19.25 3.18 1.94
C ARG A 200 -20.52 3.88 2.42
N ALA A 201 -20.77 3.83 3.72
CA ALA A 201 -21.93 4.49 4.32
C ALA A 201 -21.74 6.01 4.35
N ARG A 202 -22.83 6.78 4.21
CA ARG A 202 -22.80 8.25 4.45
C ARG A 202 -22.48 8.58 5.90
N ILE A 203 -22.93 7.75 6.84
CA ILE A 203 -22.77 8.01 8.28
C ILE A 203 -21.30 7.87 8.66
N ALA A 204 -20.64 9.01 8.90
CA ALA A 204 -19.21 9.11 9.21
C ALA A 204 -18.75 8.22 10.39
N ARG A 205 -19.64 7.94 11.36
CA ARG A 205 -19.33 7.04 12.49
C ARG A 205 -19.09 5.58 12.08
N LEU A 206 -19.75 5.12 11.02
CA LEU A 206 -19.61 3.75 10.54
C LEU A 206 -18.25 3.51 9.86
N ASN A 207 -17.69 4.56 9.24
CA ASN A 207 -16.40 4.48 8.52
C ASN A 207 -15.20 4.95 9.36
N GLY A 208 -15.41 5.44 10.59
CA GLY A 208 -14.37 6.10 11.38
C GLY A 208 -14.06 7.55 10.96
N ASP A 209 -14.79 8.12 10.00
CA ASP A 209 -14.53 9.45 9.44
C ASP A 209 -14.77 10.62 10.40
N HIS A 210 -15.51 10.39 11.49
CA HIS A 210 -15.79 11.37 12.54
C HIS A 210 -14.57 11.69 13.43
N ARG A 211 -13.55 10.83 13.42
CA ARG A 211 -12.38 10.92 14.30
C ARG A 211 -11.46 12.06 13.88
N PRO A 212 -10.73 12.70 14.83
CA PRO A 212 -9.62 13.61 14.51
C PRO A 212 -8.66 13.00 13.49
N VAL A 213 -8.09 13.82 12.60
CA VAL A 213 -7.27 13.31 11.49
C VAL A 213 -6.03 12.58 12.01
N HIS A 214 -5.33 13.14 13.00
CA HIS A 214 -4.14 12.55 13.62
C HIS A 214 -4.37 11.18 14.30
N MET A 215 -5.63 10.80 14.57
CA MET A 215 -5.99 9.51 15.17
C MET A 215 -6.31 8.42 14.13
N GLY A 216 -6.27 8.74 12.83
CA GLY A 216 -6.62 7.81 11.77
C GLY A 216 -8.07 7.33 11.79
N ARG A 217 -8.40 6.41 10.89
CA ARG A 217 -9.74 5.78 10.82
C ARG A 217 -9.90 4.62 11.82
N TYR A 218 -8.81 3.91 12.10
CA TYR A 218 -8.80 2.74 12.98
C TYR A 218 -8.62 3.15 14.45
N PRO A 219 -9.36 2.55 15.39
CA PRO A 219 -9.32 2.94 16.80
C PRO A 219 -8.12 2.32 17.55
N MET A 220 -6.89 2.63 17.12
CA MET A 220 -5.65 2.15 17.73
C MET A 220 -5.50 2.55 19.21
N GLU A 221 -6.16 3.63 19.65
CA GLU A 221 -6.21 4.07 21.05
C GLU A 221 -6.93 3.08 21.98
N LYS A 222 -7.72 2.15 21.42
CA LYS A 222 -8.43 1.11 22.20
C LYS A 222 -7.61 -0.15 22.40
N ILE A 223 -6.45 -0.25 21.75
CA ILE A 223 -5.52 -1.36 21.91
C ILE A 223 -4.62 -1.06 23.11
N LYS A 224 -4.37 -2.08 23.94
CA LYS A 224 -3.55 -1.93 25.14
C LYS A 224 -2.11 -1.56 24.71
N ARG A 225 -1.58 -0.50 25.32
CA ARG A 225 -0.16 -0.11 25.21
C ARG A 225 0.64 -0.78 26.32
N VAL A 226 1.88 -1.11 26.03
CA VAL A 226 2.85 -1.72 26.96
C VAL A 226 4.20 -1.02 26.78
N GLU A 227 5.03 -0.99 27.83
CA GLU A 227 6.35 -0.34 27.77
C GLU A 227 7.32 -1.10 26.87
N GLU A 228 7.29 -2.43 26.94
CA GLU A 228 8.12 -3.33 26.14
C GLU A 228 7.26 -4.14 25.16
N ALA A 229 7.86 -4.56 24.05
CA ALA A 229 7.20 -5.44 23.09
C ALA A 229 6.80 -6.77 23.73
N THR A 230 5.76 -7.42 23.19
CA THR A 230 5.25 -8.72 23.70
C THR A 230 6.16 -9.91 23.39
N THR A 231 7.27 -9.67 22.70
CA THR A 231 8.37 -10.62 22.44
C THR A 231 9.65 -10.04 23.00
N LEU A 232 10.48 -10.88 23.63
CA LEU A 232 11.74 -10.45 24.24
C LEU A 232 12.68 -9.82 23.20
N ILE A 233 13.26 -8.67 23.54
CA ILE A 233 14.32 -8.01 22.76
C ILE A 233 15.42 -7.61 23.74
N LEU A 234 16.55 -8.31 23.69
CA LEU A 234 17.77 -7.97 24.43
C LEU A 234 18.56 -6.97 23.59
N ALA A 235 18.24 -5.68 23.70
CA ALA A 235 18.71 -4.63 22.80
C ALA A 235 20.24 -4.62 22.60
N ASP A 236 21.00 -4.85 23.67
CA ASP A 236 22.47 -4.87 23.66
C ASP A 236 23.05 -6.12 22.96
N GLU A 237 22.24 -7.15 22.75
CA GLU A 237 22.61 -8.38 22.04
C GLU A 237 22.12 -8.39 20.59
N VAL A 238 21.40 -7.36 20.12
CA VAL A 238 20.92 -7.29 18.73
C VAL A 238 22.00 -6.71 17.82
N PRO A 239 22.67 -7.52 16.98
CA PRO A 239 23.67 -7.02 16.06
C PRO A 239 23.03 -6.21 14.92
N ARG A 240 23.71 -5.13 14.54
CA ARG A 240 23.47 -4.47 13.27
C ARG A 240 23.99 -5.35 12.14
N VAL A 241 23.20 -5.53 11.09
CA VAL A 241 23.55 -6.37 9.93
C VAL A 241 23.83 -5.50 8.70
N PRO A 242 24.70 -5.90 7.76
CA PRO A 242 24.92 -5.12 6.54
C PRO A 242 23.73 -5.27 5.57
N LYS A 243 23.48 -4.29 4.67
CA LYS A 243 22.46 -4.44 3.62
C LYS A 243 22.70 -5.69 2.76
N ARG A 244 23.97 -6.10 2.59
CA ARG A 244 24.39 -7.34 1.93
C ARG A 244 23.79 -8.63 2.51
N ALA A 245 23.36 -8.61 3.77
CA ALA A 245 22.68 -9.73 4.44
C ALA A 245 21.25 -9.95 3.96
N ALA A 246 20.60 -8.91 3.37
CA ALA A 246 19.25 -9.03 2.86
C ALA A 246 19.18 -10.10 1.76
N TRP A 247 18.24 -11.04 1.87
CA TRP A 247 18.20 -12.21 0.99
C TRP A 247 17.98 -11.91 -0.49
N PHE A 248 17.35 -10.78 -0.80
CA PHE A 248 17.25 -10.27 -2.17
C PHE A 248 18.59 -9.76 -2.71
N GLU A 249 19.43 -9.19 -1.85
CA GLU A 249 20.80 -8.79 -2.20
C GLU A 249 21.73 -9.99 -2.30
N ARG A 250 21.56 -10.99 -1.43
CA ARG A 250 22.22 -12.30 -1.56
C ARG A 250 21.96 -12.95 -2.91
N ALA A 251 20.70 -12.98 -3.35
CA ALA A 251 20.34 -13.44 -4.69
C ALA A 251 20.99 -12.58 -5.79
N GLY A 252 20.95 -11.25 -5.68
CA GLY A 252 21.58 -10.34 -6.63
C GLY A 252 23.08 -10.55 -6.79
N ARG A 253 23.77 -10.91 -5.70
CA ARG A 253 25.21 -11.20 -5.67
C ARG A 253 25.58 -12.66 -6.00
N GLY A 254 24.58 -13.52 -6.21
CA GLY A 254 24.79 -14.88 -6.71
C GLY A 254 24.79 -15.99 -5.64
N ASP A 255 24.59 -15.68 -4.37
CA ASP A 255 24.62 -16.65 -3.26
C ASP A 255 23.60 -17.79 -3.42
N LEU A 256 22.50 -17.54 -4.14
CA LEU A 256 21.44 -18.52 -4.39
C LEU A 256 21.60 -19.22 -5.75
N GLY A 257 22.65 -18.90 -6.52
CA GLY A 257 22.91 -19.44 -7.86
C GLY A 257 22.40 -18.56 -9.00
N LYS A 258 22.91 -18.82 -10.22
CA LYS A 258 22.73 -17.94 -11.39
C LYS A 258 21.28 -17.70 -11.77
N LYS A 259 20.43 -18.72 -11.64
CA LYS A 259 18.98 -18.61 -11.88
C LYS A 259 18.37 -17.48 -11.06
N PHE A 260 18.57 -17.48 -9.74
CA PHE A 260 17.94 -16.50 -8.85
C PHE A 260 18.58 -15.12 -8.95
N GLN A 261 19.85 -15.04 -9.34
CA GLN A 261 20.48 -13.77 -9.70
C GLN A 261 19.78 -13.09 -10.89
N ASN A 262 19.39 -13.88 -11.90
CA ASN A 262 18.63 -13.34 -13.04
C ASN A 262 17.19 -13.00 -12.62
N ASP A 263 16.52 -13.89 -11.87
CA ASP A 263 15.14 -13.68 -11.41
C ASP A 263 15.01 -12.41 -10.53
N ARG A 264 16.02 -12.07 -9.73
CA ARG A 264 16.05 -10.87 -8.86
C ARG A 264 15.81 -9.56 -9.62
N LYS A 265 16.16 -9.50 -10.91
CA LYS A 265 15.97 -8.31 -11.75
C LYS A 265 14.51 -8.07 -12.14
N VAL A 266 13.68 -9.13 -12.12
CA VAL A 266 12.34 -9.09 -12.74
C VAL A 266 11.21 -9.56 -11.83
N PHE A 267 11.47 -10.35 -10.79
CA PHE A 267 10.44 -11.12 -10.07
C PHE A 267 9.23 -10.31 -9.57
N ALA A 268 9.47 -9.08 -9.09
CA ALA A 268 8.47 -8.19 -8.53
C ALA A 268 7.74 -7.34 -9.59
N TYR A 269 8.23 -7.35 -10.83
CA TYR A 269 7.78 -6.51 -11.95
C TYR A 269 7.33 -7.36 -13.14
N LYS A 270 6.86 -8.59 -12.89
CA LYS A 270 6.45 -9.53 -13.95
C LYS A 270 5.09 -9.20 -14.57
N THR A 271 4.45 -8.11 -14.19
CA THR A 271 3.18 -7.68 -14.80
C THR A 271 3.28 -6.26 -15.32
N PRO A 272 2.51 -5.91 -16.37
CA PRO A 272 2.44 -4.55 -16.86
C PRO A 272 2.07 -3.53 -15.76
N GLN A 273 1.17 -3.88 -14.82
CA GLN A 273 0.86 -2.99 -13.68
C GLN A 273 2.07 -2.75 -12.79
N ALA A 274 2.77 -3.82 -12.39
CA ALA A 274 3.92 -3.70 -11.50
C ALA A 274 5.09 -2.93 -12.15
N GLN A 275 5.26 -3.04 -13.47
CA GLN A 275 6.22 -2.23 -14.23
C GLN A 275 5.89 -0.74 -14.14
N SER A 276 4.62 -0.36 -14.36
CA SER A 276 4.18 1.04 -14.25
C SER A 276 4.42 1.63 -12.85
N TYR A 277 4.24 0.84 -11.79
CA TYR A 277 4.53 1.28 -10.43
C TYR A 277 6.04 1.40 -10.20
N GLY A 278 6.83 0.44 -10.70
CA GLY A 278 8.29 0.43 -10.57
C GLY A 278 8.97 1.62 -11.23
N GLU A 279 8.45 2.12 -12.34
CA GLU A 279 8.92 3.35 -12.99
C GLU A 279 8.81 4.55 -12.04
N GLN A 280 7.65 4.73 -11.42
CA GLN A 280 7.40 5.83 -10.48
C GLN A 280 8.27 5.70 -9.23
N ILE A 281 8.40 4.48 -8.68
CA ILE A 281 9.26 4.24 -7.52
C ILE A 281 10.70 4.68 -7.82
N ARG A 282 11.26 4.25 -8.98
CA ARG A 282 12.63 4.60 -9.36
C ARG A 282 12.82 6.11 -9.51
N ALA A 283 11.83 6.82 -10.07
CA ALA A 283 11.89 8.26 -10.23
C ALA A 283 11.90 9.02 -8.88
N MET A 284 11.38 8.43 -7.81
CA MET A 284 11.34 9.05 -6.47
C MET A 284 12.60 8.80 -5.62
N VAL A 285 13.41 7.78 -5.93
CA VAL A 285 14.62 7.44 -5.15
C VAL A 285 15.59 8.62 -5.00
N PRO A 286 15.93 9.39 -6.07
CA PRO A 286 16.85 10.52 -5.96
C PRO A 286 16.36 11.66 -5.04
N HIS A 287 15.09 11.63 -4.62
CA HIS A 287 14.45 12.68 -3.82
C HIS A 287 14.14 12.23 -2.39
N GLN A 288 14.65 11.08 -1.95
CA GLN A 288 14.44 10.58 -0.59
C GLN A 288 15.10 11.47 0.48
N ASP A 289 16.18 12.15 0.12
CA ASP A 289 16.94 13.06 0.96
C ASP A 289 17.15 14.42 0.26
N GLY A 290 17.62 15.43 0.98
CA GLY A 290 17.82 16.76 0.42
C GLY A 290 18.39 17.78 1.43
N PRO A 291 18.57 19.04 1.00
CA PRO A 291 19.06 20.09 1.88
C PRO A 291 18.09 20.39 3.02
N VAL A 292 18.63 20.69 4.19
CA VAL A 292 17.87 21.13 5.38
C VAL A 292 17.92 22.66 5.44
N ALA A 293 16.79 23.30 5.75
CA ALA A 293 16.76 24.74 5.96
C ALA A 293 17.70 25.13 7.11
N GLY A 294 18.43 26.25 6.96
CA GLY A 294 19.42 26.70 7.95
C GLY A 294 18.81 27.10 9.29
N ASP A 295 17.57 27.59 9.27
CA ASP A 295 16.83 27.99 10.46
C ASP A 295 15.73 26.98 10.81
N VAL A 296 15.61 26.66 12.10
CA VAL A 296 14.52 25.83 12.61
C VAL A 296 13.25 26.68 12.76
N ALA A 297 12.16 26.21 12.15
CA ALA A 297 10.89 26.92 12.17
C ALA A 297 10.32 27.02 13.59
N ALA A 298 9.86 28.22 13.96
CA ALA A 298 9.21 28.45 15.26
C ALA A 298 8.00 27.52 15.44
N GLY A 299 7.80 27.02 16.66
CA GLY A 299 6.69 26.12 17.00
C GLY A 299 6.92 24.65 16.65
N THR A 300 8.12 24.26 16.23
CA THR A 300 8.47 22.86 15.92
C THR A 300 9.30 22.16 17.01
N HIS A 301 9.30 22.72 18.24
CA HIS A 301 10.04 22.16 19.39
C HIS A 301 9.17 21.33 20.35
N ASP A 302 7.84 21.46 20.31
CA ASP A 302 6.93 20.67 21.15
C ASP A 302 6.81 19.24 20.58
N PRO A 303 7.38 18.22 21.25
CA PRO A 303 7.39 16.87 20.73
C PRO A 303 5.98 16.26 20.60
N GLY A 304 5.04 16.62 21.48
CA GLY A 304 3.67 16.10 21.46
C GLY A 304 2.86 16.69 20.32
N ALA A 305 2.97 18.01 20.11
CA ALA A 305 2.35 18.70 18.98
C ALA A 305 2.90 18.17 17.65
N ASN A 306 4.22 18.00 17.54
CA ASN A 306 4.89 17.45 16.37
C ASN A 306 4.42 16.04 16.04
N SER A 307 4.36 15.12 17.01
CA SER A 307 3.85 13.75 16.81
C SER A 307 2.44 13.75 16.21
N ASN A 308 1.54 14.57 16.74
CA ASN A 308 0.17 14.65 16.24
C ASN A 308 0.09 15.28 14.85
N ALA A 309 0.89 16.33 14.59
CA ALA A 309 0.96 16.97 13.28
C ALA A 309 1.54 16.05 12.20
N LEU A 310 2.60 15.28 12.51
CA LEU A 310 3.20 14.28 11.62
C LEU A 310 2.22 13.16 11.29
N LYS A 311 1.48 12.66 12.30
CA LYS A 311 0.40 11.67 12.08
C LYS A 311 -0.69 12.25 11.18
N ALA A 312 -1.19 13.45 11.48
CA ALA A 312 -2.21 14.11 10.67
C ALA A 312 -1.76 14.28 9.21
N LEU A 313 -0.51 14.71 9.01
CA LEU A 313 0.10 14.90 7.70
C LEU A 313 0.19 13.59 6.91
N ALA A 314 0.66 12.52 7.54
CA ALA A 314 0.71 11.19 6.92
C ALA A 314 -0.70 10.68 6.54
N TYR A 315 -1.70 10.86 7.40
CA TYR A 315 -3.09 10.52 7.08
C TYR A 315 -3.69 11.40 5.97
N HIS A 316 -3.34 12.68 5.92
CA HIS A 316 -3.70 13.60 4.84
C HIS A 316 -3.12 13.13 3.50
N LEU A 317 -1.86 12.71 3.49
CA LEU A 317 -1.21 12.19 2.28
C LEU A 317 -1.68 10.76 1.89
N GLY A 318 -2.47 10.11 2.75
CA GLY A 318 -3.14 8.83 2.46
C GLY A 318 -2.50 7.60 3.09
N GLY A 319 -1.75 7.74 4.18
CA GLY A 319 -1.34 6.61 5.02
C GLY A 319 -2.54 5.98 5.75
N ASP A 320 -2.52 4.67 5.99
CA ASP A 320 -3.65 3.97 6.62
C ASP A 320 -3.53 3.90 8.14
N MET A 321 -2.30 3.74 8.65
CA MET A 321 -1.96 3.78 10.07
C MET A 321 -0.59 4.38 10.27
N VAL A 322 -0.44 5.23 11.29
CA VAL A 322 0.78 6.00 11.51
C VAL A 322 1.15 5.92 12.98
N GLY A 323 2.42 5.63 13.24
CA GLY A 323 3.02 5.70 14.56
C GLY A 323 4.38 6.39 14.47
N VAL A 324 4.85 6.88 15.60
CA VAL A 324 6.15 7.55 15.72
C VAL A 324 6.93 6.89 16.85
N CYS A 325 8.24 6.71 16.69
CA CYS A 325 9.09 6.09 17.69
C CYS A 325 10.52 6.62 17.62
N GLU A 326 11.31 6.35 18.65
CA GLU A 326 12.76 6.45 18.52
C GLU A 326 13.25 5.34 17.57
N ALA A 327 14.33 5.63 16.83
CA ALA A 327 14.99 4.67 15.94
C ALA A 327 16.15 4.00 16.69
N PRO A 328 15.96 2.81 17.30
CA PRO A 328 17.02 2.17 18.06
C PRO A 328 18.21 1.82 17.17
N GLY A 329 19.42 1.78 17.74
CA GLY A 329 20.65 1.52 16.98
C GLY A 329 20.60 0.25 16.14
N TYR A 330 20.00 -0.83 16.65
CA TYR A 330 19.85 -2.10 15.93
C TYR A 330 18.83 -2.06 14.78
N ALA A 331 18.01 -1.00 14.67
CA ALA A 331 17.16 -0.80 13.50
C ALA A 331 17.98 -0.33 12.28
N TRP A 332 19.19 0.19 12.47
CA TRP A 332 20.04 0.65 11.37
C TRP A 332 20.89 -0.49 10.81
N PHE A 333 20.95 -0.63 9.49
CA PHE A 333 21.94 -1.50 8.87
C PHE A 333 23.35 -1.04 9.27
N SER A 334 24.32 -1.96 9.31
CA SER A 334 25.71 -1.60 9.62
C SER A 334 26.41 -0.96 8.41
N HIS A 335 26.11 -1.40 7.19
CA HIS A 335 26.75 -0.94 5.96
C HIS A 335 25.77 -0.88 4.79
N ARG A 336 26.02 0.05 3.86
CA ARG A 336 25.31 0.22 2.59
C ARG A 336 25.67 -0.90 1.60
N GLU A 337 25.04 -0.89 0.43
CA GLU A 337 25.27 -1.89 -0.63
C GLU A 337 26.66 -1.80 -1.28
N ASP A 338 27.32 -0.65 -1.15
CA ASP A 338 28.68 -0.38 -1.61
C ASP A 338 29.76 -0.64 -0.53
N GLY A 339 29.35 -1.12 0.65
CA GLY A 339 30.24 -1.39 1.78
C GLY A 339 30.52 -0.17 2.67
N THR A 340 29.95 1.00 2.38
CA THR A 340 30.11 2.18 3.24
C THR A 340 29.43 1.96 4.59
N ALA A 341 30.15 2.21 5.69
CA ALA A 341 29.57 2.15 7.03
C ALA A 341 28.42 3.15 7.17
N ILE A 342 27.36 2.72 7.84
CA ILE A 342 26.26 3.59 8.24
C ILE A 342 26.50 3.91 9.71
N GLU A 343 26.46 5.18 10.08
CA GLU A 343 26.24 5.55 11.48
C GLU A 343 24.78 6.01 11.63
N PRO A 344 24.06 5.61 12.69
CA PRO A 344 22.71 6.12 12.94
C PRO A 344 22.69 7.65 12.94
N TYR A 345 22.04 8.24 11.94
CA TYR A 345 22.10 9.68 11.69
C TYR A 345 20.81 10.42 12.05
N HIS A 346 19.76 9.71 12.49
CA HIS A 346 18.52 10.30 12.97
C HIS A 346 18.04 9.60 14.23
N ARG A 347 17.53 10.37 15.20
CA ARG A 347 17.01 9.80 16.45
C ARG A 347 15.61 9.19 16.32
N ASN A 348 14.77 9.75 15.45
CA ASN A 348 13.34 9.43 15.41
C ASN A 348 12.91 8.80 14.08
N ALA A 349 11.80 8.07 14.12
CA ALA A 349 11.16 7.48 12.96
C ALA A 349 9.64 7.74 12.97
N VAL A 350 9.10 8.09 11.80
CA VAL A 350 7.67 8.05 11.49
C VAL A 350 7.43 6.79 10.66
N VAL A 351 6.55 5.92 11.14
CA VAL A 351 6.24 4.63 10.51
C VAL A 351 4.82 4.67 9.98
N ILE A 352 4.66 4.40 8.69
CA ILE A 352 3.38 4.45 8.00
C ILE A 352 3.08 3.07 7.41
N LEU A 353 1.91 2.52 7.74
CA LEU A 353 1.39 1.30 7.13
C LEU A 353 0.47 1.66 5.97
N LEU A 354 0.65 0.95 4.85
CA LEU A 354 -0.17 1.03 3.64
C LEU A 354 -0.84 -0.33 3.40
N ASP A 355 -2.17 -0.37 3.41
CA ASP A 355 -2.95 -1.58 3.20
C ASP A 355 -2.72 -2.12 1.77
N GLN A 356 -2.44 -3.42 1.65
CA GLN A 356 -2.28 -4.12 0.37
C GLN A 356 -3.60 -4.50 -0.32
N GLY A 357 -4.75 -4.12 0.25
CA GLY A 357 -6.06 -4.18 -0.38
C GLY A 357 -6.71 -5.55 -0.17
N TYR A 358 -7.74 -5.59 0.68
CA TYR A 358 -8.45 -6.81 1.05
C TYR A 358 -9.10 -7.47 -0.17
N GLU A 359 -9.85 -6.69 -0.94
CA GLU A 359 -10.69 -7.18 -2.03
C GLU A 359 -9.85 -7.85 -3.12
N THR A 360 -8.76 -7.21 -3.55
CA THR A 360 -7.84 -7.81 -4.51
C THR A 360 -7.20 -9.09 -3.95
N MET A 361 -6.84 -9.10 -2.66
CA MET A 361 -6.26 -10.28 -2.02
C MET A 361 -7.27 -11.44 -1.91
N GLU A 362 -8.56 -11.14 -1.75
CA GLU A 362 -9.64 -12.12 -1.73
C GLU A 362 -9.80 -12.83 -3.08
N GLY A 363 -9.67 -12.11 -4.19
CA GLY A 363 -9.68 -12.70 -5.53
C GLY A 363 -8.42 -13.48 -5.90
N ALA A 364 -7.34 -13.33 -5.13
CA ALA A 364 -6.02 -13.83 -5.48
C ALA A 364 -5.72 -15.19 -4.84
N SER A 365 -4.83 -15.98 -5.44
CA SER A 365 -4.18 -17.14 -4.79
C SER A 365 -3.19 -16.70 -3.70
N GLY A 366 -2.76 -15.43 -3.75
CA GLY A 366 -1.69 -14.86 -2.94
C GLY A 366 -0.29 -15.02 -3.54
N ASP A 367 -0.15 -15.81 -4.60
CA ASP A 367 1.10 -16.09 -5.33
C ASP A 367 0.87 -16.18 -6.85
N ASP A 368 -0.20 -15.55 -7.34
CA ASP A 368 -0.51 -15.40 -8.77
C ASP A 368 0.06 -14.09 -9.34
N TRP A 369 -0.45 -13.66 -10.49
CA TRP A 369 0.05 -12.49 -11.22
C TRP A 369 -0.19 -11.15 -10.51
N VAL A 370 -1.15 -11.02 -9.59
CA VAL A 370 -1.40 -9.71 -8.94
C VAL A 370 -0.53 -9.46 -7.70
N SER A 371 0.08 -10.49 -7.12
CA SER A 371 0.83 -10.39 -5.85
C SER A 371 1.97 -9.34 -5.91
N GLY A 372 2.73 -9.30 -7.02
CA GLY A 372 3.76 -8.29 -7.25
C GLY A 372 3.18 -6.87 -7.28
N ALA A 373 2.08 -6.67 -8.00
CA ALA A 373 1.38 -5.39 -8.10
C ALA A 373 0.81 -4.91 -6.75
N GLN A 374 0.27 -5.83 -5.91
CA GLN A 374 -0.19 -5.48 -4.55
C GLN A 374 0.95 -4.92 -3.69
N SER A 375 2.13 -5.55 -3.74
CA SER A 375 3.31 -5.06 -3.03
C SER A 375 3.76 -3.71 -3.61
N MET A 376 3.92 -3.61 -4.92
CA MET A 376 4.49 -2.44 -5.58
C MET A 376 3.61 -1.20 -5.44
N ARG A 377 2.27 -1.32 -5.47
CA ARG A 377 1.41 -0.13 -5.27
C ARG A 377 1.59 0.47 -3.87
N ALA A 378 1.70 -0.38 -2.84
CA ALA A 378 1.81 0.06 -1.45
C ALA A 378 3.18 0.70 -1.21
N TYR A 379 4.24 0.15 -1.82
CA TYR A 379 5.57 0.76 -1.78
C TYR A 379 5.63 2.11 -2.51
N MET A 380 5.07 2.18 -3.71
CA MET A 380 5.01 3.41 -4.50
C MET A 380 4.25 4.51 -3.76
N ARG A 381 3.07 4.18 -3.22
CA ARG A 381 2.29 5.11 -2.38
C ARG A 381 3.10 5.58 -1.18
N GLY A 382 3.73 4.66 -0.46
CA GLY A 382 4.52 4.99 0.72
C GLY A 382 5.69 5.93 0.41
N ALA A 383 6.39 5.69 -0.69
CA ALA A 383 7.52 6.52 -1.14
C ALA A 383 7.10 7.96 -1.46
N GLN A 384 5.93 8.16 -2.11
CA GLN A 384 5.38 9.49 -2.35
C GLN A 384 5.09 10.20 -1.02
N ILE A 385 4.37 9.53 -0.10
CA ILE A 385 3.97 10.12 1.19
C ILE A 385 5.20 10.57 1.99
N THR A 386 6.14 9.64 2.22
CA THR A 386 7.32 9.90 3.05
C THR A 386 8.29 10.86 2.38
N GLY A 387 8.37 10.86 1.05
CA GLY A 387 9.11 11.84 0.29
C GLY A 387 8.64 13.28 0.49
N ILE A 388 7.33 13.52 0.35
CA ILE A 388 6.71 14.84 0.60
C ILE A 388 6.86 15.26 2.06
N MET A 389 6.67 14.31 2.99
CA MET A 389 6.88 14.59 4.41
C MET A 389 8.33 14.95 4.72
N ALA A 390 9.31 14.24 4.15
CA ALA A 390 10.72 14.51 4.38
C ALA A 390 11.11 15.89 3.85
N GLU A 391 10.67 16.25 2.64
CA GLU A 391 10.84 17.59 2.09
C GLU A 391 10.23 18.66 3.01
N HIS A 392 9.02 18.45 3.50
CA HIS A 392 8.40 19.40 4.41
C HIS A 392 9.16 19.51 5.74
N ILE A 393 9.61 18.41 6.34
CA ILE A 393 10.35 18.45 7.61
C ILE A 393 11.70 19.16 7.43
N ARG A 394 12.41 18.91 6.32
CA ARG A 394 13.63 19.63 5.96
C ARG A 394 13.40 21.13 5.77
N SER A 395 12.27 21.52 5.18
CA SER A 395 11.88 22.94 5.06
C SER A 395 11.61 23.62 6.40
N LEU A 396 11.37 22.85 7.46
CA LEU A 396 11.21 23.34 8.83
C LEU A 396 12.54 23.37 9.61
N GLY A 397 13.66 23.02 8.98
CA GLY A 397 15.00 23.03 9.59
C GLY A 397 15.39 21.74 10.31
N TRP A 398 14.62 20.66 10.15
CA TRP A 398 14.95 19.35 10.74
C TRP A 398 15.41 18.37 9.67
N SER A 399 16.51 17.67 9.91
CA SER A 399 16.98 16.62 9.00
C SER A 399 15.94 15.50 8.88
N ALA A 400 15.68 15.03 7.66
CA ALA A 400 14.72 13.96 7.40
C ALA A 400 15.00 13.23 6.08
N ARG A 401 14.89 11.89 6.11
CA ARG A 401 15.08 11.02 4.94
C ARG A 401 14.00 9.94 4.87
N SER A 402 13.43 9.78 3.67
CA SER A 402 12.51 8.69 3.36
C SER A 402 13.25 7.36 3.22
N GLN A 403 12.71 6.29 3.78
CA GLN A 403 13.26 4.93 3.80
C GLN A 403 12.28 3.98 3.08
N THR A 404 12.61 3.60 1.85
CA THR A 404 11.69 2.93 0.90
C THR A 404 12.10 1.49 0.60
N ASN A 405 11.32 0.78 -0.22
CA ASN A 405 11.68 -0.58 -0.64
C ASN A 405 12.88 -0.64 -1.58
N MET A 406 13.20 0.46 -2.25
CA MET A 406 14.32 0.53 -3.20
C MET A 406 15.61 0.98 -2.52
N ASP A 407 15.53 1.91 -1.58
CA ASP A 407 16.67 2.32 -0.79
C ASP A 407 16.24 2.69 0.64
N SER A 408 16.82 1.98 1.61
CA SER A 408 16.60 2.15 3.03
C SER A 408 17.86 1.79 3.80
N ASP A 409 18.17 2.58 4.82
CA ASP A 409 19.27 2.37 5.77
C ASP A 409 18.78 1.73 7.08
N VAL A 410 17.47 1.45 7.18
CA VAL A 410 16.84 0.89 8.37
C VAL A 410 16.01 -0.35 8.07
N LEU A 411 15.95 -1.24 9.05
CA LEU A 411 15.04 -2.37 9.13
C LEU A 411 13.68 -1.88 9.64
N HIS A 412 12.62 -2.11 8.86
CA HIS A 412 11.30 -1.58 9.21
C HIS A 412 10.62 -2.35 10.36
N ILE A 413 10.85 -3.66 10.50
CA ILE A 413 10.21 -4.52 11.52
C ILE A 413 10.37 -3.96 12.94
N PRO A 414 11.59 -3.67 13.45
CA PRO A 414 11.74 -3.14 14.81
C PRO A 414 11.05 -1.78 14.98
N LEU A 415 11.03 -0.95 13.94
CA LEU A 415 10.36 0.36 13.98
C LEU A 415 8.83 0.23 14.02
N VAL A 416 8.26 -0.72 13.28
CA VAL A 416 6.80 -1.00 13.33
C VAL A 416 6.38 -1.50 14.71
N LEU A 417 7.21 -2.32 15.38
CA LEU A 417 6.97 -2.75 16.76
C LEU A 417 7.05 -1.58 17.74
N ALA A 418 8.14 -0.80 17.67
CA ALA A 418 8.38 0.35 18.55
C ALA A 418 7.30 1.43 18.40
N ALA A 419 6.84 1.69 17.18
CA ALA A 419 5.75 2.62 16.89
C ALA A 419 4.35 2.10 17.33
N GLY A 420 4.28 0.89 17.88
CA GLY A 420 3.04 0.31 18.39
C GLY A 420 1.99 0.07 17.31
N LEU A 421 2.43 -0.39 16.15
CA LEU A 421 1.57 -0.64 14.99
C LEU A 421 1.26 -2.13 14.78
N GLY A 422 1.79 -3.02 15.62
CA GLY A 422 1.51 -4.44 15.58
C GLY A 422 2.35 -5.24 16.57
N GLU A 423 2.17 -6.56 16.54
CA GLU A 423 2.96 -7.53 17.30
C GLU A 423 3.68 -8.50 16.35
N MET A 424 4.78 -9.11 16.82
CA MET A 424 5.45 -10.17 16.05
C MET A 424 4.53 -11.38 15.86
N SER A 425 4.48 -11.90 14.64
CA SER A 425 3.54 -12.96 14.25
C SER A 425 4.25 -14.27 13.90
N ARG A 426 3.50 -15.38 13.86
CA ARG A 426 4.00 -16.69 13.39
C ARG A 426 4.55 -16.64 11.95
N ILE A 427 4.08 -15.72 11.12
CA ILE A 427 4.59 -15.54 9.74
C ILE A 427 6.11 -15.28 9.76
N GLY A 428 6.61 -14.69 10.85
CA GLY A 428 8.02 -14.57 11.14
C GLY A 428 8.52 -13.15 10.97
N GLU A 429 9.23 -12.86 9.88
CA GLU A 429 9.73 -11.51 9.55
C GLU A 429 8.59 -10.58 9.07
N LEU A 430 7.51 -10.53 9.84
CA LEU A 430 6.32 -9.74 9.59
C LEU A 430 5.63 -9.41 10.92
N VAL A 431 5.43 -8.11 11.15
CA VAL A 431 4.60 -7.58 12.22
C VAL A 431 3.13 -7.61 11.78
N LEU A 432 2.22 -8.05 12.64
CA LEU A 432 0.79 -8.13 12.35
C LEU A 432 0.04 -7.04 13.12
N ASN A 433 -0.78 -6.28 12.41
CA ASN A 433 -1.61 -5.22 12.96
C ASN A 433 -3.00 -5.77 13.37
N PRO A 434 -3.61 -5.31 14.48
CA PRO A 434 -4.89 -5.81 14.94
C PRO A 434 -6.08 -5.58 13.96
N PHE A 435 -6.05 -4.57 13.09
CA PHE A 435 -7.21 -4.22 12.26
C PHE A 435 -7.10 -4.66 10.80
N VAL A 436 -5.89 -4.62 10.22
CA VAL A 436 -5.65 -5.07 8.83
C VAL A 436 -4.86 -6.38 8.77
N GLY A 437 -4.56 -6.96 9.92
CA GLY A 437 -3.75 -8.17 10.01
C GLY A 437 -2.35 -7.95 9.42
N PRO A 438 -1.83 -8.92 8.66
CA PRO A 438 -0.52 -8.83 8.02
C PRO A 438 -0.57 -8.10 6.66
N ARG A 439 -1.73 -7.58 6.23
CA ARG A 439 -2.01 -7.11 4.87
C ARG A 439 -1.48 -5.69 4.61
N PHE A 440 -0.24 -5.39 4.96
CA PHE A 440 0.32 -4.07 4.73
C PHE A 440 1.75 -4.10 4.22
N LYS A 441 2.20 -2.97 3.69
CA LYS A 441 3.62 -2.62 3.59
C LYS A 441 3.89 -1.45 4.51
N SER A 442 5.08 -1.43 5.12
CA SER A 442 5.55 -0.28 5.86
C SER A 442 6.46 0.59 5.00
N VAL A 443 6.34 1.89 5.17
CA VAL A 443 7.35 2.87 4.76
C VAL A 443 7.78 3.64 6.01
N VAL A 444 9.03 4.06 6.05
CA VAL A 444 9.60 4.77 7.21
C VAL A 444 10.15 6.11 6.73
N LEU A 445 10.04 7.13 7.59
CA LEU A 445 10.78 8.38 7.47
C LEU A 445 11.61 8.51 8.74
N THR A 446 12.92 8.69 8.63
CA THR A 446 13.76 9.00 9.80
C THR A 446 14.01 10.50 9.87
N THR A 447 14.08 11.07 11.07
CA THR A 447 14.26 12.51 11.29
C THR A 447 14.83 12.83 12.68
N ASP A 448 15.41 14.01 12.85
CA ASP A 448 15.76 14.58 14.16
C ASP A 448 14.68 15.48 14.76
N MET A 449 13.57 15.72 14.05
CA MET A 449 12.45 16.49 14.58
C MET A 449 11.99 15.89 15.92
N PRO A 450 11.87 16.69 17.00
CA PRO A 450 11.44 16.19 18.30
C PRO A 450 10.03 15.59 18.22
N ILE A 451 9.85 14.40 18.80
CA ILE A 451 8.56 13.70 18.85
C ILE A 451 8.31 13.11 20.23
N SER A 452 7.04 12.97 20.60
CA SER A 452 6.60 12.05 21.65
C SER A 452 6.34 10.68 21.03
N ALA A 453 7.19 9.70 21.33
CA ALA A 453 7.09 8.34 20.81
C ALA A 453 5.78 7.63 21.26
N ASP A 454 5.21 6.85 20.35
CA ASP A 454 4.22 5.85 20.68
C ASP A 454 4.86 4.69 21.47
N ARG A 455 4.00 3.87 22.08
CA ARG A 455 4.41 2.66 22.82
C ARG A 455 4.00 1.39 22.07
N PRO A 456 4.77 0.30 22.21
CA PRO A 456 4.37 -1.04 21.76
C PRO A 456 2.97 -1.44 22.22
N ILE A 457 2.39 -2.43 21.55
CA ILE A 457 1.02 -2.88 21.80
C ILE A 457 0.93 -4.35 22.19
N ASP A 458 -0.13 -4.67 22.94
CA ASP A 458 -0.54 -6.03 23.29
C ASP A 458 -2.02 -6.21 22.95
N PHE A 459 -2.30 -6.96 21.89
CA PHE A 459 -3.65 -7.38 21.53
C PHE A 459 -3.81 -8.91 21.63
N GLY A 460 -2.89 -9.56 22.35
CA GLY A 460 -2.91 -10.99 22.61
C GLY A 460 -2.51 -11.84 21.41
N LEU A 461 -1.72 -11.30 20.46
CA LEU A 461 -1.32 -12.04 19.27
C LEU A 461 -0.45 -13.24 19.61
N GLN A 462 0.44 -13.13 20.60
CA GLN A 462 1.37 -14.21 20.96
C GLN A 462 0.61 -15.51 21.29
N ASP A 463 -0.46 -15.41 22.09
CA ASP A 463 -1.31 -16.55 22.43
C ASP A 463 -2.18 -17.02 21.25
N PHE A 464 -2.67 -16.10 20.41
CA PHE A 464 -3.40 -16.49 19.19
C PHE A 464 -2.51 -17.26 18.21
N CYS A 465 -1.32 -16.74 17.90
CA CYS A 465 -0.34 -17.39 17.02
C CYS A 465 0.21 -18.69 17.62
N GLY A 466 0.32 -18.80 18.95
CA GLY A 466 0.61 -20.07 19.64
C GLY A 466 -0.43 -21.16 19.36
N LYS A 467 -1.69 -20.78 19.08
CA LYS A 467 -2.81 -21.71 18.83
C LYS A 467 -3.18 -21.89 17.36
N CYS A 468 -2.61 -21.08 16.46
CA CYS A 468 -2.96 -21.05 15.03
C CYS A 468 -1.73 -21.30 14.16
N THR A 469 -1.85 -22.22 13.20
CA THR A 469 -0.78 -22.58 12.25
C THR A 469 -1.18 -22.40 10.79
N LYS A 470 -2.29 -21.69 10.50
CA LYS A 470 -2.84 -21.52 9.16
C LYS A 470 -1.82 -20.95 8.15
N CYS A 471 -1.08 -19.90 8.51
CA CYS A 471 -0.05 -19.35 7.63
C CYS A 471 1.10 -20.35 7.32
N ALA A 472 1.45 -21.22 8.27
CA ALA A 472 2.45 -22.27 8.08
C ALA A 472 1.93 -23.36 7.13
N ARG A 473 0.70 -23.80 7.36
CA ARG A 473 -0.01 -24.78 6.54
C ARG A 473 -0.15 -24.33 5.09
N GLU A 474 -0.49 -23.06 4.87
CA GLU A 474 -0.77 -22.52 3.54
C GLU A 474 0.49 -22.02 2.79
N CYS A 475 1.68 -22.12 3.39
CA CYS A 475 2.93 -21.66 2.78
C CYS A 475 3.36 -22.60 1.63
N PRO A 476 3.43 -22.13 0.36
CA PRO A 476 3.71 -23.01 -0.78
C PRO A 476 5.09 -23.69 -0.76
N CYS A 477 6.03 -23.15 0.02
CA CYS A 477 7.39 -23.66 0.14
C CYS A 477 7.72 -24.16 1.55
N GLY A 478 6.73 -24.27 2.45
CA GLY A 478 6.92 -24.76 3.81
C GLY A 478 7.92 -23.95 4.65
N ALA A 479 8.07 -22.66 4.37
CA ALA A 479 9.07 -21.79 4.99
C ALA A 479 8.68 -21.28 6.39
N ILE A 480 7.39 -21.23 6.70
CA ILE A 480 6.90 -20.67 7.97
C ILE A 480 6.87 -21.78 9.03
N SER A 481 7.36 -21.49 10.23
CA SER A 481 7.49 -22.45 11.32
C SER A 481 6.12 -22.90 11.88
N PHE A 482 5.94 -24.22 12.03
CA PHE A 482 4.86 -24.81 12.83
C PHE A 482 5.19 -24.82 14.33
N GLY A 483 6.47 -24.74 14.71
CA GLY A 483 6.94 -24.87 16.08
C GLY A 483 6.82 -23.60 16.92
N GLU A 484 7.52 -23.62 18.05
CA GLU A 484 7.59 -22.51 19.00
C GLU A 484 8.50 -21.37 18.52
N LYS A 485 8.45 -20.24 19.25
CA LYS A 485 9.41 -19.15 19.07
C LYS A 485 10.82 -19.58 19.46
N VAL A 486 11.81 -18.91 18.88
CA VAL A 486 13.24 -19.10 19.19
C VAL A 486 13.90 -17.75 19.42
N MET A 487 15.02 -17.76 20.14
CA MET A 487 15.93 -16.61 20.17
C MET A 487 16.74 -16.56 18.88
N PHE A 488 16.79 -15.38 18.26
CA PHE A 488 17.55 -15.10 17.05
C PHE A 488 18.17 -13.72 17.19
N ASN A 489 19.51 -13.63 17.16
CA ASN A 489 20.21 -12.35 17.19
C ASN A 489 19.74 -11.42 18.33
N GLY A 490 19.58 -11.95 19.55
CA GLY A 490 19.15 -11.17 20.72
C GLY A 490 17.64 -10.92 20.85
N TYR A 491 16.78 -11.44 19.95
CA TYR A 491 15.32 -11.26 20.07
C TYR A 491 14.52 -12.54 19.81
N GLU A 492 13.31 -12.60 20.39
CA GLU A 492 12.38 -13.72 20.28
C GLU A 492 11.51 -13.63 19.02
N ILE A 493 11.44 -14.70 18.23
CA ILE A 493 10.68 -14.73 16.96
C ILE A 493 10.28 -16.15 16.55
N TRP A 494 9.15 -16.30 15.83
CA TRP A 494 8.91 -17.47 14.97
C TRP A 494 9.73 -17.36 13.69
N LYS A 495 11.00 -17.77 13.72
CA LYS A 495 11.90 -17.56 12.58
C LYS A 495 11.46 -18.41 11.36
N PRO A 496 11.24 -17.81 10.18
CA PRO A 496 10.96 -18.57 8.96
C PRO A 496 12.26 -18.96 8.24
N ASP A 497 12.17 -19.95 7.36
CA ASP A 497 13.20 -20.29 6.39
C ASP A 497 13.20 -19.23 5.26
N VAL A 498 13.97 -18.17 5.50
CA VAL A 498 14.10 -17.02 4.61
C VAL A 498 14.72 -17.36 3.26
N GLU A 499 15.55 -18.42 3.20
CA GLU A 499 16.10 -18.92 1.93
C GLU A 499 14.99 -19.51 1.05
N LYS A 500 14.18 -20.42 1.60
CA LYS A 500 13.04 -21.03 0.87
C LYS A 500 12.05 -19.97 0.41
N CYS A 501 11.67 -19.05 1.30
CA CYS A 501 10.76 -17.96 0.96
C CYS A 501 11.30 -17.10 -0.19
N THR A 502 12.59 -16.73 -0.13
CA THR A 502 13.25 -15.94 -1.16
C THR A 502 13.31 -16.67 -2.49
N LYS A 503 13.78 -17.93 -2.50
CA LYS A 503 13.81 -18.77 -3.71
C LYS A 503 12.42 -18.91 -4.34
N TYR A 504 11.39 -19.12 -3.52
CA TYR A 504 10.01 -19.22 -4.00
C TYR A 504 9.54 -17.92 -4.65
N ARG A 505 9.72 -16.78 -3.96
CA ARG A 505 9.28 -15.47 -4.47
C ARG A 505 10.01 -15.07 -5.76
N LEU A 506 11.32 -15.29 -5.82
CA LEU A 506 12.12 -15.01 -7.02
C LEU A 506 11.74 -15.94 -8.18
N GLY A 507 11.68 -17.24 -7.90
CA GLY A 507 11.52 -18.29 -8.90
C GLY A 507 10.08 -18.64 -9.27
N ASN A 508 9.08 -17.92 -8.76
CA ASN A 508 7.68 -18.20 -9.09
C ASN A 508 7.44 -17.96 -10.59
N LEU A 509 7.14 -19.03 -11.33
CA LEU A 509 6.85 -18.98 -12.76
C LEU A 509 5.35 -18.88 -13.07
N LYS A 510 4.50 -19.04 -12.06
CA LYS A 510 3.03 -19.06 -12.19
C LYS A 510 2.37 -17.83 -11.56
N GLY A 511 3.14 -16.77 -11.41
CA GLY A 511 2.76 -15.52 -10.77
C GLY A 511 3.96 -14.59 -10.56
N SER A 512 3.71 -13.49 -9.85
CA SER A 512 4.73 -12.49 -9.52
C SER A 512 4.93 -12.41 -8.00
N ALA A 513 6.11 -12.84 -7.54
CA ALA A 513 6.43 -12.98 -6.12
C ALA A 513 5.48 -13.92 -5.35
N CYS A 514 5.23 -13.63 -4.08
CA CYS A 514 4.27 -14.33 -3.23
C CYS A 514 3.98 -13.48 -1.97
N GLY A 515 2.73 -13.53 -1.51
CA GLY A 515 2.20 -12.95 -0.28
C GLY A 515 1.09 -13.80 0.34
N ARG A 516 1.01 -15.10 0.01
CA ARG A 516 -0.08 -16.01 0.44
C ARG A 516 -0.27 -16.09 1.95
N CYS A 517 0.80 -16.00 2.73
CA CYS A 517 0.72 -15.97 4.19
C CYS A 517 -0.11 -14.79 4.73
N MET A 518 -0.15 -13.66 4.01
CA MET A 518 -0.98 -12.53 4.38
C MET A 518 -2.46 -12.82 4.10
N LYS A 519 -2.75 -13.39 2.91
CA LYS A 519 -4.10 -13.74 2.48
C LYS A 519 -4.80 -14.69 3.46
N THR A 520 -4.11 -15.74 3.88
CA THR A 520 -4.73 -16.83 4.65
C THR A 520 -4.76 -16.59 6.15
N CYS A 521 -4.20 -15.47 6.65
CA CYS A 521 -4.21 -15.16 8.06
C CYS A 521 -5.65 -14.82 8.54
N PRO A 522 -6.13 -15.36 9.68
CA PRO A 522 -7.46 -15.02 10.20
C PRO A 522 -7.67 -13.53 10.56
N TYR A 523 -6.59 -12.75 10.69
CA TYR A 523 -6.66 -11.30 10.90
C TYR A 523 -6.74 -10.50 9.59
N ASN A 524 -6.60 -11.16 8.43
CA ASN A 524 -6.85 -10.55 7.13
C ASN A 524 -8.37 -10.44 6.90
N ILE A 525 -8.99 -9.41 7.47
CA ILE A 525 -10.45 -9.21 7.44
C ILE A 525 -10.83 -7.99 6.60
N GLU A 526 -12.09 -7.91 6.16
CA GLU A 526 -12.67 -6.78 5.42
C GLU A 526 -12.83 -5.54 6.33
N GLY A 527 -13.08 -5.76 7.62
CA GLY A 527 -13.32 -4.72 8.61
C GLY A 527 -14.80 -4.36 8.78
N VAL A 528 -15.72 -5.22 8.30
CA VAL A 528 -17.17 -5.04 8.41
C VAL A 528 -17.70 -5.38 9.81
N LEU A 529 -18.93 -4.96 10.13
CA LEU A 529 -19.51 -5.11 11.47
C LEU A 529 -19.54 -6.57 11.96
N ALA A 530 -19.76 -7.54 11.07
CA ALA A 530 -19.79 -8.96 11.42
C ALA A 530 -18.45 -9.47 11.95
N GLU A 531 -17.34 -9.09 11.29
CA GLU A 531 -15.99 -9.54 11.66
C GLU A 531 -15.49 -8.86 12.93
N ARG A 532 -15.96 -7.63 13.23
CA ARG A 532 -15.56 -6.88 14.43
C ARG A 532 -15.82 -7.65 15.72
N ILE A 533 -16.90 -8.42 15.81
CA ILE A 533 -17.21 -9.22 17.00
C ILE A 533 -16.14 -10.28 17.22
N PHE A 534 -15.74 -11.00 16.16
CA PHE A 534 -14.69 -12.01 16.23
C PHE A 534 -13.32 -11.42 16.52
N LEU A 535 -12.98 -10.29 15.87
CA LEU A 535 -11.75 -9.57 16.15
C LEU A 535 -11.65 -9.16 17.62
N TRP A 536 -12.66 -8.47 18.15
CA TRP A 536 -12.64 -8.03 19.54
C TRP A 536 -12.70 -9.21 20.52
N SER A 537 -13.37 -10.31 20.17
CA SER A 537 -13.34 -11.55 20.96
C SER A 537 -11.93 -12.15 20.99
N ALA A 538 -11.23 -12.22 19.86
CA ALA A 538 -9.84 -12.70 19.81
C ALA A 538 -8.90 -11.82 20.65
N ILE A 539 -9.12 -10.49 20.65
CA ILE A 539 -8.33 -9.55 21.46
C ILE A 539 -8.63 -9.69 22.95
N LYS A 540 -9.91 -9.71 23.34
CA LYS A 540 -10.34 -9.55 24.74
C LYS A 540 -10.60 -10.87 25.48
N LEU A 541 -10.85 -11.97 24.77
CA LEU A 541 -11.32 -13.24 25.35
C LEU A 541 -10.36 -14.39 24.97
N PRO A 542 -9.27 -14.62 25.72
CA PRO A 542 -8.24 -15.62 25.38
C PRO A 542 -8.75 -17.04 25.10
N PHE A 543 -9.81 -17.45 25.80
CA PHE A 543 -10.43 -18.77 25.64
C PHE A 543 -11.08 -18.98 24.26
N THR A 544 -11.40 -17.91 23.53
CA THR A 544 -12.03 -17.99 22.20
C THR A 544 -11.03 -18.24 21.06
N ARG A 545 -9.74 -17.94 21.26
CA ARG A 545 -8.75 -17.82 20.17
C ARG A 545 -8.57 -19.10 19.35
N ARG A 546 -8.47 -20.27 20.01
CA ARG A 546 -8.38 -21.57 19.33
C ARG A 546 -9.63 -21.89 18.52
N TRP A 547 -10.80 -21.58 19.09
CA TRP A 547 -12.08 -21.78 18.41
C TRP A 547 -12.22 -20.85 17.20
N ILE A 548 -11.85 -19.57 17.32
CA ILE A 548 -11.85 -18.61 16.20
C ILE A 548 -10.92 -19.09 15.08
N ALA A 549 -9.69 -19.52 15.41
CA ALA A 549 -8.77 -20.05 14.40
C ALA A 549 -9.34 -21.30 13.68
N THR A 550 -10.06 -22.17 14.40
CA THR A 550 -10.71 -23.34 13.81
C THR A 550 -11.94 -22.96 12.97
N LEU A 551 -12.71 -21.97 13.43
CA LEU A 551 -13.88 -21.46 12.72
C LEU A 551 -13.50 -20.83 11.38
N ASP A 552 -12.40 -20.07 11.35
CA ASP A 552 -11.86 -19.43 10.14
C ASP A 552 -11.63 -20.44 8.99
N ASP A 553 -11.14 -21.63 9.32
CA ASP A 553 -11.02 -22.73 8.36
C ASP A 553 -12.38 -23.31 7.94
N ARG A 554 -13.29 -23.51 8.91
CA ARG A 554 -14.63 -24.10 8.65
C ARG A 554 -15.48 -23.23 7.74
N VAL A 555 -15.37 -21.90 7.85
CA VAL A 555 -16.11 -20.97 6.99
C VAL A 555 -15.41 -20.72 5.65
N GLY A 556 -14.21 -21.29 5.44
CA GLY A 556 -13.49 -21.21 4.18
C GLY A 556 -12.78 -19.87 3.94
N ASN A 557 -12.55 -19.06 4.98
CA ASN A 557 -11.81 -17.80 4.84
C ASN A 557 -10.40 -18.07 4.28
N GLY A 558 -9.98 -17.25 3.33
CA GLY A 558 -8.74 -17.44 2.57
C GLY A 558 -8.89 -18.29 1.30
N SER A 559 -10.09 -18.72 0.94
CA SER A 559 -10.39 -19.27 -0.39
C SER A 559 -10.35 -18.17 -1.47
N ILE A 560 -10.39 -18.55 -2.76
CA ILE A 560 -10.39 -17.59 -3.87
C ILE A 560 -11.82 -17.13 -4.15
N ASN A 561 -12.09 -15.84 -3.95
CA ASN A 561 -13.35 -15.22 -4.36
C ASN A 561 -13.27 -14.73 -5.81
N LYS A 562 -13.73 -15.54 -6.76
CA LYS A 562 -13.66 -15.22 -8.20
C LYS A 562 -14.35 -13.91 -8.59
N VAL A 563 -15.35 -13.45 -7.85
CA VAL A 563 -16.02 -12.15 -8.09
C VAL A 563 -15.04 -10.99 -7.94
N LYS A 564 -14.00 -11.15 -7.10
CA LYS A 564 -12.99 -10.13 -6.83
C LYS A 564 -11.76 -10.24 -7.76
N LYS A 565 -11.68 -11.26 -8.63
CA LYS A 565 -10.58 -11.41 -9.61
C LYS A 565 -10.81 -10.48 -10.80
N TRP A 566 -10.38 -9.23 -10.67
CA TRP A 566 -10.58 -8.19 -11.69
C TRP A 566 -9.42 -8.06 -12.69
N TRP A 567 -8.25 -8.63 -12.38
CA TRP A 567 -7.06 -8.52 -13.23
C TRP A 567 -6.96 -9.65 -14.26
N TRP A 568 -6.27 -9.34 -15.35
CA TRP A 568 -5.85 -10.30 -16.35
C TRP A 568 -4.54 -10.97 -15.97
N ASP A 569 -4.43 -12.25 -16.32
CA ASP A 569 -3.21 -13.02 -16.11
C ASP A 569 -2.24 -12.70 -17.24
N LEU A 570 -1.37 -11.73 -17.00
CA LEU A 570 -0.42 -11.19 -18.00
C LEU A 570 1.00 -11.21 -17.44
N GLU A 571 1.96 -11.61 -18.28
CA GLU A 571 3.38 -11.59 -17.96
C GLU A 571 4.09 -10.51 -18.79
N TRP A 572 4.87 -9.65 -18.14
CA TRP A 572 5.77 -8.71 -18.80
C TRP A 572 7.14 -9.36 -18.97
N LYS A 573 7.59 -9.50 -20.22
CA LYS A 573 8.86 -10.13 -20.56
C LYS A 573 9.42 -9.56 -21.86
N ASP A 574 10.72 -9.25 -21.87
CA ASP A 574 11.44 -8.77 -23.06
C ASP A 574 10.77 -7.56 -23.74
N GLY A 575 10.28 -6.60 -22.96
CA GLY A 575 9.67 -5.36 -23.46
C GLY A 575 8.23 -5.49 -23.97
N ARG A 576 7.57 -6.64 -23.75
CA ARG A 576 6.20 -6.91 -24.20
C ARG A 576 5.39 -7.61 -23.13
N THR A 577 4.07 -7.46 -23.23
CA THR A 577 3.10 -8.20 -22.41
C THR A 577 2.64 -9.45 -23.16
N ILE A 578 2.73 -10.61 -22.53
CA ILE A 578 2.41 -11.92 -23.10
C ILE A 578 1.50 -12.73 -22.18
N GLU A 579 0.92 -13.82 -22.70
CA GLU A 579 0.26 -14.81 -21.88
C GLU A 579 1.28 -15.61 -21.04
N PRO A 580 1.00 -15.84 -19.75
CA PRO A 580 1.79 -16.70 -18.86
C PRO A 580 2.06 -18.12 -19.38
N ALA A 581 3.26 -18.38 -19.91
CA ALA A 581 3.60 -19.67 -20.51
C ALA A 581 3.61 -20.87 -19.54
N LYS A 582 3.69 -20.64 -18.22
CA LYS A 582 3.65 -21.68 -17.18
C LYS A 582 2.30 -21.75 -16.45
N GLY A 583 1.31 -20.97 -16.90
CA GLY A 583 -0.01 -20.85 -16.30
C GLY A 583 -0.03 -20.01 -15.02
N THR A 584 -1.13 -20.10 -14.28
CA THR A 584 -1.39 -19.27 -13.08
C THR A 584 -1.55 -20.15 -11.84
N ASN A 585 -1.08 -19.68 -10.69
CA ASN A 585 -1.39 -20.31 -9.40
C ASN A 585 -2.85 -20.00 -9.01
N ALA A 586 -3.61 -21.04 -8.67
CA ALA A 586 -4.96 -20.94 -8.13
C ALA A 586 -5.09 -21.96 -6.99
N ARG A 587 -4.60 -21.58 -5.81
CA ARG A 587 -4.51 -22.49 -4.66
C ARG A 587 -5.73 -22.37 -3.76
N GLU A 588 -6.48 -23.46 -3.66
CA GLU A 588 -7.47 -23.67 -2.60
C GLU A 588 -6.80 -23.83 -1.23
N LEU A 589 -7.59 -23.88 -0.16
CA LEU A 589 -7.11 -24.12 1.20
C LEU A 589 -6.52 -25.53 1.33
N ASP A 590 -5.28 -25.64 1.85
CA ASP A 590 -4.62 -26.92 2.07
C ASP A 590 -4.91 -27.45 3.48
N MET A 591 -6.07 -28.08 3.66
CA MET A 591 -6.46 -28.67 4.95
C MET A 591 -5.55 -29.83 5.41
N ASN A 592 -4.73 -30.39 4.51
CA ASN A 592 -3.81 -31.50 4.81
C ASN A 592 -2.36 -31.03 5.01
N GLY A 593 -2.06 -29.75 4.81
CA GLY A 593 -0.71 -29.19 4.84
C GLY A 593 0.01 -29.33 6.18
N GLY A 594 -0.74 -29.55 7.28
CA GLY A 594 -0.18 -29.73 8.63
C GLY A 594 0.67 -31.00 8.78
N ARG A 595 0.59 -31.95 7.85
CA ARG A 595 1.34 -33.23 7.90
C ARG A 595 2.87 -33.10 7.93
N ILE A 596 3.41 -31.94 7.57
CA ILE A 596 4.86 -31.70 7.60
C ILE A 596 5.36 -31.19 8.95
N ALA A 597 4.46 -30.83 9.89
CA ALA A 597 4.82 -30.16 11.13
C ALA A 597 5.87 -30.94 11.95
N ASP A 598 5.62 -32.22 12.22
CA ASP A 598 6.50 -33.06 13.05
C ASP A 598 7.88 -33.33 12.42
N LYS A 599 8.03 -33.08 11.12
CA LYS A 599 9.26 -33.33 10.35
C LYS A 599 9.93 -32.03 9.90
N GLN A 600 9.35 -30.86 10.21
CA GLN A 600 9.84 -29.59 9.69
C GLN A 600 11.20 -29.25 10.31
N LYS A 601 12.18 -28.98 9.45
CA LYS A 601 13.45 -28.37 9.83
C LYS A 601 13.55 -27.00 9.15
N ILE A 602 13.77 -25.97 9.96
CA ILE A 602 13.92 -24.58 9.50
C ILE A 602 15.40 -24.22 9.52
N ALA A 603 15.94 -23.80 8.37
CA ALA A 603 17.26 -23.21 8.32
C ALA A 603 17.21 -21.77 8.85
N ILE A 604 18.13 -21.43 9.74
CA ILE A 604 18.24 -20.11 10.38
C ILE A 604 19.62 -19.54 10.10
N TYR A 605 19.68 -18.27 9.73
CA TYR A 605 20.91 -17.57 9.34
C TYR A 605 21.14 -16.39 10.28
N PRO A 606 21.79 -16.59 11.44
CA PRO A 606 22.09 -15.52 12.39
C PRO A 606 23.12 -14.55 11.81
N ALA A 607 23.36 -13.44 12.51
CA ALA A 607 24.30 -12.42 12.03
C ALA A 607 25.71 -12.97 11.76
N ALA A 608 26.17 -13.92 12.59
CA ALA A 608 27.44 -14.61 12.40
C ALA A 608 27.53 -15.45 11.11
N ALA A 609 26.39 -15.79 10.50
CA ALA A 609 26.32 -16.53 9.23
C ALA A 609 26.06 -15.61 8.02
N ASN A 610 25.98 -14.29 8.23
CA ASN A 610 25.81 -13.34 7.14
C ASN A 610 27.12 -13.14 6.38
N PRO A 611 27.05 -12.78 5.08
CA PRO A 611 28.21 -12.30 4.36
C PRO A 611 28.83 -11.09 5.08
N ALA A 612 30.15 -10.94 4.94
CA ALA A 612 30.83 -9.74 5.39
C ALA A 612 30.24 -8.48 4.72
N PRO A 613 30.32 -7.32 5.39
CA PRO A 613 29.86 -6.03 4.87
C PRO A 613 30.21 -5.72 3.42
#